data_AF-A0A4R1H6V5-F1
#
_entry.id   AF-A0A4R1H6V5-F1
#
_cell.length_a   1.000
_cell.length_b   1.000
_cell.length_c   1.000
_cell.angle_alpha   90.00
_cell.angle_beta   90.00
_cell.angle_gamma   90.00
#
_symmetry.space_group_name_H-M   'P 1'
#
loop_
_entity.id
_entity.type
_entity.pdbx_description
1 polymer ?
#
loop_
_entity_poly.entity_id
_entity_poly.type
_entity_poly.pdbx_seq_one_letter_code
_entity_poly.pdbx_strand_id
1 'polypeptide(L)'
;MNLQHRKENSDYRAAMGQLLVLYTQVDRLIMEACAERIASAPDEAARLGLAKQVGDESRHVNIQREWMEKFGSRQAPIISKQQEATILGHFRHLDWRDFLTDMYLCVEALGSDAVEQVVPLADPGTKESLRIPLLDELDHIAFGVNRLKQELSHMAPAEREAFLGRLPERIQTLNRSFHAMGLNLKALFEAVGADYDELCKSVLQRKDEVLKEVSEPLVA
;
A
#
# COMPACT_ATOMS: atom_id res chain seq x y z
N MET A 1 12.51 -5.57 -29.30
CA MET A 1 11.93 -4.22 -29.51
C MET A 1 12.50 -3.32 -28.43
N ASN A 2 13.10 -2.18 -28.80
CA ASN A 2 13.99 -1.41 -27.92
C ASN A 2 13.19 -0.67 -26.81
N LEU A 3 13.62 -0.75 -25.54
CA LEU A 3 12.98 -0.09 -24.38
C LEU A 3 12.84 1.44 -24.55
N GLN A 4 13.69 2.05 -25.39
CA GLN A 4 13.60 3.47 -25.76
C GLN A 4 12.38 3.80 -26.64
N HIS A 5 11.86 2.86 -27.43
CA HIS A 5 10.72 3.11 -28.35
C HIS A 5 9.34 3.01 -27.66
N ARG A 6 9.23 2.38 -26.48
CA ARG A 6 7.96 2.33 -25.72
C ARG A 6 7.64 3.61 -24.95
N LYS A 7 8.64 4.48 -24.68
CA LYS A 7 8.51 5.65 -23.79
C LYS A 7 7.91 6.89 -24.47
N GLU A 8 7.94 6.94 -25.80
CA GLU A 8 7.22 7.93 -26.60
C GLU A 8 5.79 7.49 -26.92
N ASN A 9 5.39 6.29 -26.48
CA ASN A 9 4.05 5.77 -26.72
C ASN A 9 3.04 6.52 -25.83
N SER A 10 2.04 7.16 -26.43
CA SER A 10 0.97 7.89 -25.74
C SER A 10 0.34 7.07 -24.62
N ASP A 11 0.25 5.76 -24.83
CA ASP A 11 -0.42 4.82 -23.95
C ASP A 11 0.39 4.57 -22.67
N TYR A 12 1.73 4.45 -22.78
CA TYR A 12 2.61 4.36 -21.61
C TYR A 12 2.49 5.62 -20.76
N ARG A 13 2.59 6.81 -21.38
CA ARG A 13 2.54 8.07 -20.62
C ARG A 13 1.19 8.25 -19.93
N ALA A 14 0.10 7.93 -20.63
CA ALA A 14 -1.24 8.01 -20.05
C ALA A 14 -1.40 7.04 -18.88
N ALA A 15 -1.01 5.77 -19.05
CA ALA A 15 -1.13 4.75 -18.02
C ALA A 15 -0.24 5.04 -16.80
N MET A 16 1.03 5.39 -17.03
CA MET A 16 1.96 5.76 -15.95
C MET A 16 1.48 6.99 -15.19
N GLY A 17 0.95 8.00 -15.90
CA GLY A 17 0.33 9.16 -15.26
C GLY A 17 -0.86 8.78 -14.36
N GLN A 18 -1.71 7.84 -14.80
CA GLN A 18 -2.82 7.36 -13.97
C GLN A 18 -2.35 6.52 -12.77
N LEU A 19 -1.32 5.69 -12.93
CA LEU A 19 -0.72 4.95 -11.81
C LEU A 19 -0.09 5.89 -10.78
N LEU A 20 0.59 6.94 -11.22
CA LEU A 20 1.12 7.98 -10.34
C LEU A 20 0.01 8.68 -9.54
N VAL A 21 -1.08 9.08 -10.21
CA VAL A 21 -2.23 9.68 -9.51
C VAL A 21 -2.84 8.69 -8.51
N LEU A 22 -3.01 7.43 -8.89
CA LEU A 22 -3.56 6.40 -8.01
C LEU A 22 -2.68 6.23 -6.77
N TYR A 23 -1.36 6.09 -6.95
CA TYR A 23 -0.42 5.92 -5.83
C TYR A 23 -0.44 7.14 -4.90
N THR A 24 -0.41 8.37 -5.45
CA THR A 24 -0.54 9.60 -4.63
C THR A 24 -1.87 9.69 -3.88
N GLN A 25 -2.97 9.18 -4.44
CA GLN A 25 -4.23 9.12 -3.70
C GLN A 25 -4.18 8.09 -2.58
N VAL A 26 -3.53 6.94 -2.78
CA VAL A 26 -3.35 5.90 -1.76
C VAL A 26 -2.51 6.43 -0.60
N ASP A 27 -1.33 7.01 -0.85
CA ASP A 27 -0.46 7.59 0.20
C ASP A 27 -1.20 8.64 1.02
N ARG A 28 -1.96 9.52 0.35
CA ARG A 28 -2.79 10.52 1.05
C ARG A 28 -3.87 9.86 1.91
N LEU A 29 -4.49 8.77 1.45
CA LEU A 29 -5.51 8.05 2.22
C LEU A 29 -4.89 7.32 3.42
N ILE A 30 -3.70 6.75 3.25
CA ILE A 30 -2.91 6.15 4.34
C ILE A 30 -2.59 7.23 5.38
N MET A 31 -2.07 8.38 4.94
CA MET A 31 -1.78 9.54 5.79
C MET A 31 -3.00 9.93 6.62
N GLU A 32 -4.16 10.10 5.98
CA GLU A 32 -5.39 10.52 6.64
C GLU A 32 -5.91 9.44 7.61
N ALA A 33 -5.89 8.17 7.21
CA ALA A 33 -6.28 7.06 8.08
C ALA A 33 -5.38 6.96 9.32
N CYS A 34 -4.06 7.09 9.16
CA CYS A 34 -3.11 7.09 10.26
C CYS A 34 -3.31 8.30 11.17
N ALA A 35 -3.48 9.51 10.60
CA ALA A 35 -3.71 10.74 11.36
C ALA A 35 -4.97 10.65 12.24
N GLU A 36 -6.07 10.13 11.71
CA GLU A 36 -7.32 9.94 12.47
C GLU A 36 -7.14 8.97 13.65
N ARG A 37 -6.20 8.02 13.56
CA ARG A 37 -5.99 6.97 14.57
C ARG A 37 -5.04 7.38 15.69
N ILE A 38 -4.19 8.39 15.51
CA ILE A 38 -3.16 8.82 16.48
C ILE A 38 -3.74 9.02 17.90
N ALA A 39 -4.86 9.73 18.01
CA ALA A 39 -5.47 10.05 19.31
C ALA A 39 -6.02 8.80 20.03
N SER A 40 -6.34 7.75 19.28
CA SER A 40 -6.88 6.48 19.76
C SER A 40 -5.85 5.34 19.80
N ALA A 41 -4.59 5.63 19.52
CA ALA A 41 -3.52 4.64 19.55
C ALA A 41 -3.41 4.02 20.96
N PRO A 42 -3.21 2.69 21.08
CA PRO A 42 -3.27 2.01 22.37
C PRO A 42 -2.16 2.41 23.34
N ASP A 43 -1.02 2.87 22.83
CA ASP A 43 0.10 3.36 23.63
C ASP A 43 0.97 4.38 22.87
N GLU A 44 1.99 4.88 23.54
CA GLU A 44 2.90 5.91 23.01
C GLU A 44 3.69 5.41 21.80
N ALA A 45 4.14 4.15 21.80
CA ALA A 45 4.91 3.60 20.69
C ALA A 45 4.06 3.53 19.42
N ALA A 46 2.80 3.08 19.54
CA ALA A 46 1.84 3.10 18.46
C ALA A 46 1.55 4.53 17.98
N ARG A 47 1.40 5.49 18.91
CA ARG A 47 1.16 6.91 18.58
C ARG A 47 2.32 7.50 17.78
N LEU A 48 3.55 7.26 18.19
CA LEU A 48 4.75 7.75 17.51
C LEU A 48 4.94 7.07 16.15
N GLY A 49 4.64 5.78 16.03
CA GLY A 49 4.67 5.06 14.75
C GLY A 49 3.69 5.65 13.74
N LEU A 50 2.43 5.86 14.15
CA LEU A 50 1.43 6.52 13.31
C LEU A 50 1.82 7.97 12.95
N ALA A 51 2.37 8.73 13.90
CA ALA A 51 2.81 10.09 13.64
C ALA A 51 4.00 10.16 12.66
N LYS A 52 4.95 9.22 12.76
CA LYS A 52 6.03 9.07 11.77
C LYS A 52 5.45 8.81 10.39
N GLN A 53 4.56 7.82 10.27
CA GLN A 53 3.93 7.46 9.00
C GLN A 53 3.18 8.64 8.38
N VAL A 54 2.41 9.41 9.15
CA VAL A 54 1.78 10.65 8.64
C VAL A 54 2.80 11.62 8.03
N GLY A 55 3.96 11.79 8.66
CA GLY A 55 5.04 12.62 8.14
C GLY A 55 5.66 12.07 6.85
N ASP A 56 5.88 10.74 6.80
CA ASP A 56 6.44 10.06 5.63
C ASP A 56 5.47 10.09 4.44
N GLU A 57 4.19 9.74 4.64
CA GLU A 57 3.17 9.82 3.59
C GLU A 57 2.97 11.26 3.08
N SER A 58 3.02 12.25 3.97
CA SER A 58 3.00 13.66 3.57
C SER A 58 4.19 13.99 2.66
N ARG A 59 5.37 13.43 2.92
CA ARG A 59 6.55 13.59 2.06
C ARG A 59 6.34 12.88 0.73
N HIS A 60 5.79 11.67 0.71
CA HIS A 60 5.53 10.90 -0.52
C HIS A 60 4.59 11.66 -1.45
N VAL A 61 3.47 12.13 -0.92
CA VAL A 61 2.48 12.92 -1.67
C VAL A 61 3.13 14.17 -2.29
N ASN A 62 4.01 14.85 -1.58
CA ASN A 62 4.69 16.03 -2.11
C ASN A 62 5.68 15.68 -3.23
N ILE A 63 6.53 14.66 -3.03
CA ILE A 63 7.48 14.19 -4.06
C ILE A 63 6.73 13.80 -5.34
N GLN A 64 5.65 13.04 -5.19
CA GLN A 64 4.89 12.54 -6.34
C GLN A 64 4.12 13.65 -7.03
N ARG A 65 3.56 14.65 -6.31
CA ARG A 65 2.94 15.83 -6.93
C ARG A 65 3.94 16.61 -7.76
N GLU A 66 5.12 16.90 -7.22
CA GLU A 66 6.18 17.59 -7.96
C GLU A 66 6.61 16.80 -9.20
N TRP A 67 6.71 15.47 -9.08
CA TRP A 67 7.04 14.63 -10.22
C TRP A 67 5.91 14.60 -11.25
N MET A 68 4.66 14.44 -10.83
CA MET A 68 3.49 14.42 -11.70
C MET A 68 3.32 15.70 -12.52
N GLU A 69 3.68 16.86 -11.96
CA GLU A 69 3.75 18.14 -12.68
C GLU A 69 4.81 18.10 -13.78
N LYS A 70 6.04 17.67 -13.45
CA LYS A 70 7.15 17.54 -14.41
C LYS A 70 6.88 16.48 -15.48
N PHE A 71 6.22 15.40 -15.10
CA PHE A 71 5.78 14.32 -15.98
C PHE A 71 4.58 14.76 -16.84
N GLY A 72 3.92 15.88 -16.58
CA GLY A 72 2.76 16.31 -17.35
C GLY A 72 1.60 15.30 -17.29
N SER A 73 1.43 14.64 -16.15
CA SER A 73 0.31 13.73 -15.92
C SER A 73 -1.01 14.50 -15.79
N ARG A 74 -2.12 13.85 -16.16
CA ARG A 74 -3.45 14.40 -15.92
C ARG A 74 -3.80 14.22 -14.45
N GLN A 75 -4.06 15.32 -13.73
CA GLN A 75 -4.34 15.34 -12.28
C GLN A 75 -5.79 14.94 -11.92
N ALA A 76 -6.51 14.28 -12.82
CA ALA A 76 -7.89 13.87 -12.54
C ALA A 76 -7.87 12.68 -11.58
N PRO A 77 -8.62 12.72 -10.47
CA PRO A 77 -8.59 11.65 -9.48
C PRO A 77 -9.06 10.31 -10.09
N ILE A 78 -8.33 9.24 -9.79
CA ILE A 78 -8.66 7.86 -10.14
C ILE A 78 -9.65 7.28 -9.12
N ILE A 79 -9.41 7.51 -7.84
CA ILE A 79 -10.33 7.17 -6.75
C ILE A 79 -11.29 8.36 -6.56
N SER A 80 -12.59 8.13 -6.70
CA SER A 80 -13.60 9.18 -6.50
C SER A 80 -13.72 9.59 -5.02
N LYS A 81 -14.24 10.79 -4.74
CA LYS A 81 -14.47 11.27 -3.36
C LYS A 81 -15.35 10.32 -2.52
N GLN A 82 -16.33 9.67 -3.16
CA GLN A 82 -17.18 8.70 -2.47
C GLN A 82 -16.40 7.41 -2.10
N GLN A 83 -15.52 6.95 -2.99
CA GLN A 83 -14.65 5.81 -2.71
C GLN A 83 -13.61 6.16 -1.63
N GLU A 84 -13.00 7.36 -1.70
CA GLU A 84 -12.11 7.87 -0.65
C GLU A 84 -12.79 7.86 0.72
N ALA A 85 -14.02 8.38 0.83
CA ALA A 85 -14.79 8.36 2.07
C ALA A 85 -15.10 6.93 2.57
N THR A 86 -15.34 6.00 1.64
CA THR A 86 -15.57 4.58 1.96
C THR A 86 -14.31 3.92 2.52
N ILE A 87 -13.15 4.19 1.91
CA ILE A 87 -11.84 3.69 2.35
C ILE A 87 -11.52 4.23 3.74
N LEU A 88 -11.61 5.54 3.96
CA LEU A 88 -11.33 6.14 5.27
C LEU A 88 -12.31 5.64 6.34
N GLY A 89 -13.60 5.49 5.98
CA GLY A 89 -14.63 4.94 6.86
C GLY A 89 -14.33 3.52 7.34
N HIS A 90 -13.73 2.68 6.48
CA HIS A 90 -13.26 1.33 6.86
C HIS A 90 -12.23 1.39 7.98
N PHE A 91 -11.16 2.18 7.83
CA PHE A 91 -10.06 2.23 8.80
C PHE A 91 -10.42 2.90 10.13
N ARG A 92 -11.37 3.85 10.13
CA ARG A 92 -11.75 4.61 11.32
C ARG A 92 -12.24 3.74 12.48
N HIS A 93 -12.88 2.60 12.19
CA HIS A 93 -13.60 1.81 13.18
C HIS A 93 -13.00 0.44 13.48
N LEU A 94 -11.85 0.10 12.89
CA LEU A 94 -11.22 -1.21 13.12
C LEU A 94 -10.69 -1.34 14.54
N ASP A 95 -10.81 -2.54 15.14
CA ASP A 95 -9.98 -2.94 16.27
C ASP A 95 -8.50 -2.71 15.92
N TRP A 96 -7.65 -2.43 16.91
CA TRP A 96 -6.25 -2.12 16.66
C TRP A 96 -5.52 -3.21 15.88
N ARG A 97 -5.74 -4.49 16.19
CA ARG A 97 -5.08 -5.60 15.46
C ARG A 97 -5.61 -5.75 14.04
N ASP A 98 -6.89 -5.46 13.84
CA ASP A 98 -7.53 -5.44 12.53
C ASP A 98 -7.04 -4.24 11.68
N PHE A 99 -6.83 -3.08 12.31
CA PHE A 99 -6.19 -1.92 11.69
C PHE A 99 -4.77 -2.26 11.25
N LEU A 100 -3.97 -2.87 12.14
CA LEU A 100 -2.61 -3.28 11.81
C LEU A 100 -2.57 -4.25 10.63
N THR A 101 -3.49 -5.22 10.61
CA THR A 101 -3.60 -6.20 9.53
C THR A 101 -3.91 -5.51 8.21
N ASP A 102 -4.94 -4.68 8.18
CA ASP A 102 -5.42 -4.09 6.94
C ASP A 102 -4.48 -3.02 6.41
N MET A 103 -3.94 -2.18 7.30
CA MET A 103 -3.01 -1.13 6.89
C MET A 103 -1.69 -1.76 6.46
N TYR A 104 -1.00 -2.47 7.35
CA TYR A 104 0.39 -2.83 7.12
C TYR A 104 0.59 -4.13 6.34
N LEU A 105 -0.32 -5.11 6.46
CA LEU A 105 -0.18 -6.34 5.69
C LEU A 105 -0.86 -6.26 4.33
N CYS A 106 -1.96 -5.52 4.20
CA CYS A 106 -2.69 -5.43 2.94
C CYS A 106 -2.33 -4.16 2.14
N VAL A 107 -2.43 -2.97 2.72
CA VAL A 107 -2.18 -1.73 1.98
C VAL A 107 -0.68 -1.53 1.77
N GLU A 108 0.11 -1.50 2.83
CA GLU A 108 1.56 -1.29 2.74
C GLU A 108 2.24 -2.47 2.03
N ALA A 109 2.21 -3.67 2.62
CA ALA A 109 3.05 -4.77 2.12
C ALA A 109 2.64 -5.30 0.75
N LEU A 110 1.35 -5.34 0.40
CA LEU A 110 0.92 -5.80 -0.93
C LEU A 110 0.87 -4.66 -1.94
N GLY A 111 0.54 -3.45 -1.50
CA GLY A 111 0.58 -2.26 -2.35
C GLY A 111 2.00 -1.96 -2.80
N SER A 112 2.97 -1.99 -1.89
CA SER A 112 4.37 -1.76 -2.19
C SER A 112 4.92 -2.82 -3.16
N ASP A 113 4.57 -4.11 -2.98
CA ASP A 113 4.99 -5.18 -3.91
C ASP A 113 4.51 -4.91 -5.34
N ALA A 114 3.24 -4.51 -5.51
CA ALA A 114 2.70 -4.16 -6.82
C ALA A 114 3.44 -2.96 -7.46
N VAL A 115 3.83 -1.96 -6.67
CA VAL A 115 4.62 -0.80 -7.14
C VAL A 115 6.04 -1.22 -7.51
N GLU A 116 6.68 -2.06 -6.70
CA GLU A 116 8.02 -2.59 -6.94
C GLU A 116 8.12 -3.35 -8.27
N GLN A 117 7.07 -4.09 -8.66
CA GLN A 117 7.03 -4.75 -9.98
C GLN A 117 7.02 -3.75 -11.16
N VAL A 118 6.52 -2.52 -10.95
CA VAL A 118 6.46 -1.48 -12.00
C VAL A 118 7.76 -0.66 -12.07
N VAL A 119 8.46 -0.47 -10.96
CA VAL A 119 9.67 0.37 -10.88
C VAL A 119 10.73 0.01 -11.92
N PRO A 120 11.07 -1.27 -12.19
CA PRO A 120 12.02 -1.63 -13.24
C PRO A 120 11.61 -1.16 -14.64
N LEU A 121 10.29 -1.06 -14.89
CA LEU A 121 9.70 -0.71 -16.19
C LEU A 121 9.54 0.80 -16.39
N ALA A 122 9.52 1.56 -15.29
CA ALA A 122 9.31 2.99 -15.30
C ALA A 122 10.45 3.78 -15.97
N ASP A 123 10.17 5.02 -16.35
CA ASP A 123 11.18 5.97 -16.81
C ASP A 123 12.04 6.48 -15.62
N PRO A 124 13.26 6.98 -15.86
CA PRO A 124 14.20 7.31 -14.79
C PRO A 124 13.67 8.31 -13.75
N GLY A 125 12.88 9.30 -14.18
CA GLY A 125 12.34 10.29 -13.25
C GLY A 125 11.24 9.71 -12.38
N THR A 126 10.38 8.84 -12.94
CA THR A 126 9.41 8.09 -12.16
C THR A 126 10.10 7.18 -11.14
N LYS A 127 11.16 6.47 -11.52
CA LYS A 127 11.93 5.66 -10.57
C LYS A 127 12.49 6.48 -9.42
N GLU A 128 13.07 7.65 -9.70
CA GLU A 128 13.61 8.50 -8.64
C GLU A 128 12.51 9.03 -7.73
N SER A 129 11.33 9.38 -8.27
CA SER A 129 10.19 9.84 -7.48
C SER A 129 9.67 8.78 -6.50
N LEU A 130 9.81 7.49 -6.84
CA LEU A 130 9.37 6.36 -6.03
C LEU A 130 10.45 5.86 -5.05
N ARG A 131 11.70 6.32 -5.19
CA ARG A 131 12.83 5.81 -4.40
C ARG A 131 12.67 6.06 -2.90
N ILE A 132 12.29 7.27 -2.51
CA ILE A 132 12.07 7.60 -1.09
C ILE A 132 10.81 6.90 -0.56
N PRO A 133 9.65 7.01 -1.23
CA PRO A 133 8.45 6.28 -0.81
C PRO A 133 8.68 4.81 -0.50
N LEU A 134 9.26 4.07 -1.45
CA LEU A 134 9.51 2.63 -1.29
C LEU A 134 10.49 2.28 -0.17
N LEU A 135 11.45 3.16 0.15
CA LEU A 135 12.32 2.95 1.30
C LEU A 135 11.57 3.13 2.62
N ASP A 136 10.68 4.10 2.68
CA ASP A 136 9.86 4.35 3.87
C ASP A 136 8.82 3.23 4.08
N GLU A 137 8.27 2.64 3.01
CA GLU A 137 7.32 1.53 3.14
C GLU A 137 7.93 0.32 3.85
N LEU A 138 9.24 0.08 3.68
CA LEU A 138 9.92 -0.99 4.42
C LEU A 138 9.85 -0.77 5.93
N ASP A 139 10.01 0.48 6.38
CA ASP A 139 9.86 0.84 7.79
C ASP A 139 8.41 0.73 8.25
N HIS A 140 7.44 1.13 7.42
CA HIS A 140 6.01 1.03 7.73
C HIS A 140 5.59 -0.44 7.91
N ILE A 141 5.97 -1.30 6.96
CA ILE A 141 5.72 -2.75 7.02
C ILE A 141 6.39 -3.34 8.27
N ALA A 142 7.65 -3.02 8.52
CA ALA A 142 8.37 -3.52 9.69
C ALA A 142 7.71 -3.10 11.00
N PHE A 143 7.28 -1.84 11.11
CA PHE A 143 6.52 -1.36 12.27
C PHE A 143 5.23 -2.16 12.45
N GLY A 144 4.42 -2.29 11.39
CA GLY A 144 3.14 -2.98 11.44
C GLY A 144 3.25 -4.46 11.81
N VAL A 145 4.17 -5.18 11.16
CA VAL A 145 4.44 -6.60 11.44
C VAL A 145 4.92 -6.78 12.88
N ASN A 146 5.93 -6.03 13.33
CA ASN A 146 6.46 -6.16 14.69
C ASN A 146 5.40 -5.81 15.73
N ARG A 147 4.63 -4.74 15.50
CA ARG A 147 3.56 -4.35 16.41
C ARG A 147 2.48 -5.42 16.48
N LEU A 148 2.06 -5.98 15.34
CA LEU A 148 1.08 -7.05 15.33
C LEU A 148 1.60 -8.28 16.08
N LYS A 149 2.86 -8.68 15.88
CA LYS A 149 3.48 -9.79 16.63
C LYS A 149 3.48 -9.52 18.14
N GLN A 150 3.72 -8.28 18.56
CA GLN A 150 3.64 -7.87 19.96
C GLN A 150 2.21 -8.04 20.51
N GLU A 151 1.19 -7.53 19.80
CA GLU A 151 -0.22 -7.68 20.19
C GLU A 151 -0.60 -9.17 20.31
N LEU A 152 -0.15 -10.01 19.37
CA LEU A 152 -0.41 -11.44 19.38
C LEU A 152 0.31 -12.17 20.51
N SER A 153 1.46 -11.67 20.98
CA SER A 153 2.21 -12.28 22.09
C SER A 153 1.49 -12.20 23.44
N HIS A 154 0.56 -11.24 23.57
CA HIS A 154 -0.25 -11.05 24.77
C HIS A 154 -1.56 -11.85 24.75
N MET A 155 -1.88 -12.53 23.64
CA MET A 155 -3.12 -13.30 23.49
C MET A 155 -2.98 -14.73 24.05
N ALA A 156 -4.09 -15.29 24.51
CA ALA A 156 -4.14 -16.72 24.82
C ALA A 156 -3.90 -17.54 23.53
N PRO A 157 -3.24 -18.72 23.61
CA PRO A 157 -2.88 -19.50 22.42
C PRO A 157 -4.05 -19.78 21.46
N ALA A 158 -5.23 -20.15 21.99
CA ALA A 158 -6.41 -20.42 21.18
C ALA A 158 -6.96 -19.17 20.46
N GLU A 159 -6.93 -18.01 21.13
CA GLU A 159 -7.36 -16.74 20.53
C GLU A 159 -6.38 -16.29 19.45
N ARG A 160 -5.08 -16.48 19.69
CA ARG A 160 -4.02 -16.19 18.71
C ARG A 160 -4.18 -17.05 17.46
N GLU A 161 -4.40 -18.35 17.63
CA GLU A 161 -4.65 -19.27 16.52
C GLU A 161 -5.90 -18.88 15.72
N ALA A 162 -7.00 -18.57 16.40
CA ALA A 162 -8.22 -18.10 15.76
C ALA A 162 -8.02 -16.78 15.00
N PHE A 163 -7.26 -15.84 15.57
CA PHE A 163 -6.93 -14.58 14.91
C PHE A 163 -6.07 -14.79 13.66
N LEU A 164 -5.03 -15.62 13.74
CA LEU A 164 -4.17 -15.94 12.60
C LEU A 164 -4.97 -16.66 11.50
N GLY A 165 -5.86 -17.58 11.88
CA GLY A 165 -6.71 -18.33 10.95
C GLY A 165 -7.65 -17.47 10.11
N ARG A 166 -8.06 -16.28 10.60
CA ARG A 166 -8.94 -15.35 9.85
C ARG A 166 -8.19 -14.36 8.95
N LEU A 167 -6.87 -14.21 9.09
CA LEU A 167 -6.11 -13.22 8.31
C LEU A 167 -6.19 -13.41 6.80
N PRO A 168 -6.07 -14.64 6.24
CA PRO A 168 -6.14 -14.82 4.80
C PRO A 168 -7.45 -14.31 4.20
N GLU A 169 -8.58 -14.62 4.84
CA GLU A 169 -9.90 -14.20 4.34
C GLU A 169 -10.15 -12.71 4.55
N ARG A 170 -9.62 -12.13 5.62
CA ARG A 170 -9.66 -10.69 5.86
C ARG A 170 -8.94 -9.93 4.74
N ILE A 171 -7.70 -10.31 4.43
CA ILE A 171 -6.91 -9.68 3.36
C ILE A 171 -7.62 -9.85 2.01
N GLN A 172 -8.15 -11.03 1.71
CA GLN A 172 -8.92 -11.25 0.48
C GLN A 172 -10.17 -10.37 0.40
N THR A 173 -10.87 -10.15 1.51
CA THR A 173 -12.07 -9.32 1.56
C THR A 173 -11.75 -7.85 1.28
N LEU A 174 -10.67 -7.34 1.87
CA LEU A 174 -10.21 -5.98 1.59
C LEU A 174 -9.76 -5.83 0.13
N ASN A 175 -8.99 -6.79 -0.38
CA ASN A 175 -8.56 -6.77 -1.78
C ASN A 175 -9.74 -6.82 -2.76
N ARG A 176 -10.76 -7.66 -2.50
CA ARG A 176 -12.00 -7.67 -3.29
C ARG A 176 -12.72 -6.32 -3.26
N SER A 177 -12.70 -5.64 -2.11
CA SER A 177 -13.32 -4.32 -1.97
C SER A 177 -12.59 -3.27 -2.81
N PHE A 178 -11.26 -3.32 -2.89
CA PHE A 178 -10.48 -2.46 -3.79
C PHE A 178 -10.72 -2.80 -5.26
N HIS A 179 -10.78 -4.08 -5.65
CA HIS A 179 -11.14 -4.46 -7.01
C HIS A 179 -12.55 -4.03 -7.42
N ALA A 180 -13.50 -4.05 -6.49
CA ALA A 180 -14.88 -3.61 -6.71
C ALA A 180 -15.01 -2.10 -7.00
N MET A 181 -13.94 -1.32 -6.83
CA MET A 181 -13.92 0.11 -7.19
C MET A 181 -13.94 0.36 -8.70
N GLY A 182 -13.86 -0.69 -9.52
CA GLY A 182 -13.97 -0.58 -10.98
C GLY A 182 -12.73 0.00 -11.66
N LEU A 183 -11.59 0.00 -10.96
CA LEU A 183 -10.32 0.40 -11.53
C LEU A 183 -9.84 -0.66 -12.52
N ASN A 184 -9.56 -0.26 -13.77
CA ASN A 184 -9.01 -1.17 -14.78
C ASN A 184 -7.50 -1.34 -14.59
N LEU A 185 -7.11 -1.88 -13.43
CA LEU A 185 -5.71 -2.05 -13.03
C LEU A 185 -4.95 -2.90 -14.05
N LYS A 186 -5.56 -3.98 -14.54
CA LYS A 186 -4.96 -4.84 -15.58
C LYS A 186 -4.49 -4.03 -16.78
N ALA A 187 -5.37 -3.22 -17.38
CA ALA A 187 -5.01 -2.41 -18.52
C ALA A 187 -3.91 -1.39 -18.20
N LEU A 188 -3.91 -0.80 -17.00
CA LEU A 188 -2.88 0.16 -16.59
C LEU A 188 -1.50 -0.49 -16.46
N PHE A 189 -1.42 -1.62 -15.76
CA PHE A 189 -0.17 -2.36 -15.57
C PHE A 189 0.37 -2.91 -16.90
N GLU A 190 -0.49 -3.49 -17.74
CA GLU A 190 -0.09 -3.99 -19.07
C GLU A 190 0.40 -2.85 -19.99
N ALA A 191 -0.23 -1.68 -19.94
CA ALA A 191 0.18 -0.52 -20.73
C ALA A 191 1.54 0.05 -20.33
N VAL A 192 1.96 -0.10 -19.06
CA VAL A 192 3.33 0.22 -18.62
C VAL A 192 4.31 -0.94 -18.84
N GLY A 193 3.82 -2.06 -19.36
CA GLY A 193 4.62 -3.21 -19.79
C GLY A 193 4.79 -4.29 -18.74
N ALA A 194 4.04 -4.24 -17.63
CA ALA A 194 4.02 -5.31 -16.64
C ALA A 194 3.18 -6.49 -17.14
N ASP A 195 3.58 -7.70 -16.77
CA ASP A 195 2.72 -8.88 -16.89
C ASP A 195 1.78 -8.90 -15.68
N TYR A 196 0.48 -8.67 -15.92
CA TYR A 196 -0.49 -8.56 -14.83
C TYR A 196 -0.68 -9.87 -14.07
N ASP A 197 -0.57 -11.01 -14.75
CA ASP A 197 -0.76 -12.31 -14.11
C ASP A 197 0.45 -12.63 -13.21
N GLU A 198 1.68 -12.29 -13.65
CA GLU A 198 2.87 -12.39 -12.80
C GLU A 198 2.84 -11.40 -11.63
N LEU A 199 2.36 -10.18 -11.85
CA LEU A 199 2.15 -9.21 -10.76
C LEU A 199 1.18 -9.76 -9.71
N CYS A 200 0.05 -10.34 -10.14
CA CYS A 200 -0.89 -10.97 -9.21
C CYS A 200 -0.26 -12.15 -8.45
N LYS A 201 0.59 -12.96 -9.09
CA LYS A 201 1.33 -14.03 -8.41
C LYS A 201 2.32 -13.48 -7.38
N SER A 202 3.05 -12.42 -7.70
CA SER A 202 3.97 -11.74 -6.78
C SER A 202 3.23 -11.27 -5.52
N VAL A 203 2.11 -10.57 -5.70
CA VAL A 203 1.30 -10.08 -4.58
C VAL A 203 0.75 -11.23 -3.73
N LEU A 204 0.33 -12.34 -4.36
CA LEU A 204 -0.14 -13.51 -3.63
C LEU A 204 1.00 -14.18 -2.82
N GLN A 205 2.19 -14.28 -3.40
CA GLN A 205 3.37 -14.78 -2.70
C GLN A 205 3.73 -13.86 -1.54
N ARG A 206 3.77 -12.54 -1.75
CA ARG A 206 4.05 -11.57 -0.70
C ARG A 206 3.06 -11.69 0.47
N LYS A 207 1.77 -11.88 0.16
CA LYS A 207 0.74 -12.14 1.15
C LYS A 207 1.05 -13.41 1.98
N ASP A 208 1.47 -14.49 1.35
CA ASP A 208 1.84 -15.72 2.08
C ASP A 208 3.11 -15.52 2.94
N GLU A 209 4.08 -14.74 2.47
CA GLU A 209 5.31 -14.39 3.21
C GLU A 209 5.00 -13.58 4.47
N VAL A 210 4.21 -12.50 4.36
CA VAL A 210 3.88 -11.67 5.54
C VAL A 210 3.00 -12.40 6.54
N LEU A 211 2.10 -13.27 6.08
CA LEU A 211 1.30 -14.14 6.96
C LEU A 211 2.19 -15.11 7.74
N LYS A 212 3.20 -15.68 7.08
CA LYS A 212 4.20 -16.52 7.74
C LYS A 212 5.00 -15.72 8.76
N GLU A 213 5.51 -14.54 8.39
CA GLU A 213 6.32 -13.69 9.27
C GLU A 213 5.60 -13.29 10.57
N VAL A 214 4.31 -12.96 10.47
CA VAL A 214 3.45 -12.62 11.63
C VAL A 214 3.12 -13.84 12.49
N SER A 215 3.06 -15.04 11.89
CA SER A 215 2.83 -16.28 12.63
C SER A 215 4.03 -16.69 13.50
N GLU A 216 5.24 -16.26 13.12
CA GLU A 216 6.46 -16.51 13.87
C GLU A 216 6.51 -15.65 15.14
N PRO A 217 7.07 -16.13 16.26
CA PRO A 217 7.26 -15.33 17.46
C PRO A 217 8.15 -14.11 17.22
N LEU A 218 8.09 -13.11 18.11
CA LEU A 218 9.14 -12.08 18.19
C LEU A 218 10.45 -12.78 18.58
N VAL A 219 11.51 -12.53 17.82
CA VAL A 219 12.86 -12.95 18.21
C VAL A 219 13.26 -12.09 19.40
N ALA A 220 13.63 -12.73 20.51
CA ALA A 220 14.01 -12.09 21.77
C ALA A 220 15.33 -11.31 21.68
#